data_AF-A0A7C8ESN7-F1
#
_entry.id   AF-A0A7C8ESN7-F1
#
_cell.length_a   1.000
_cell.length_b   1.000
_cell.length_c   1.000
_cell.angle_alpha   90.00
_cell.angle_beta   90.00
_cell.angle_gamma   90.00
#
_symmetry.space_group_name_H-M   'P 1'
#
loop_
_entity.id
_entity.type
_entity.pdbx_description
1 polymer ?
#
loop_
_entity_poly.entity_id
_entity_poly.type
_entity_poly.pdbx_seq_one_letter_code
_entity_poly.pdbx_strand_id
1 'polypeptide(L)' 'MKVVSATFVKSAMRPEEYPRNGRPEVAFAGRSNVGKSSLLNTLLNRKGLAKTSKTPGKTRAVNFFDVNGKIYFVDLPGY' A
#
# COMPACT_ATOMS: atom_id res chain seq x y z
N MET A 1 -3.35 3.27 -17.04
CA MET A 1 -1.88 3.19 -16.88
C MET A 1 -1.47 1.73 -16.83
N LYS A 2 -0.48 1.28 -17.62
CA LYS A 2 0.07 -0.08 -17.50
C LYS A 2 1.08 -0.13 -16.34
N VAL A 3 0.92 -1.06 -15.40
CA VAL A 3 1.91 -1.29 -14.34
C VAL A 3 3.04 -2.15 -14.90
N VAL A 4 4.24 -1.59 -14.91
CA VAL A 4 5.47 -2.24 -15.40
C VAL A 4 6.38 -2.59 -14.22
N SER A 5 6.41 -1.75 -13.19
CA SER A 5 7.13 -2.01 -11.94
C SER A 5 6.31 -1.61 -10.72
N ALA A 6 6.43 -2.41 -9.66
CA ALA A 6 5.86 -2.12 -8.35
C ALA A 6 6.80 -2.61 -7.25
N THR A 7 7.20 -1.71 -6.37
CA THR A 7 8.13 -1.99 -5.26
C THR A 7 7.55 -1.51 -3.94
N PHE A 8 7.74 -2.30 -2.88
CA PHE A 8 7.45 -1.86 -1.53
C PHE A 8 8.55 -0.89 -1.10
N VAL A 9 8.15 0.31 -0.67
CA VAL A 9 9.10 1.35 -0.25
C VAL A 9 9.30 1.27 1.25
N LYS A 10 8.22 1.46 2.02
CA LYS A 10 8.27 1.39 3.47
C LYS A 10 6.89 1.23 4.11
N SER A 11 6.92 0.84 5.38
CA SER A 11 5.80 0.90 6.31
C SER A 11 6.08 2.04 7.28
N ALA A 12 5.18 3.01 7.39
CA ALA A 12 5.34 4.18 8.23
C ALA A 12 4.36 4.09 9.42
N MET A 13 4.89 4.19 10.63
CA MET A 13 4.08 4.22 11.86
C MET A 13 3.67 5.65 12.22
N ARG A 14 4.43 6.64 11.76
CA ARG A 14 4.19 8.07 12.03
C ARG A 14 4.30 8.92 10.75
N PRO A 15 3.64 10.09 10.68
CA PRO A 15 3.69 10.96 9.51
C PRO A 15 5.08 11.46 9.11
N GLU A 16 5.99 11.60 10.08
CA GLU A 16 7.35 12.09 9.79
C GLU A 16 8.13 11.12 8.90
N GLU A 17 7.73 9.85 8.91
CA GLU A 17 8.31 8.78 8.13
C GLU A 17 7.80 8.73 6.68
N TYR A 18 6.78 9.51 6.31
CA TYR A 18 6.21 9.45 4.96
C TYR A 18 7.22 9.91 3.90
N PRO A 19 7.19 9.32 2.69
CA PRO A 19 7.97 9.84 1.56
C PRO A 19 7.65 11.31 1.30
N ARG A 20 8.67 12.18 1.18
CA ARG A 20 8.49 13.64 1.01
C ARG A 20 8.85 14.15 -0.39
N ASN A 21 8.86 13.27 -1.38
CA ASN A 21 9.30 13.61 -2.74
C ASN A 21 8.19 14.24 -3.62
N GLY A 22 7.02 14.54 -3.06
CA GLY A 22 5.93 15.26 -3.74
C GLY A 22 5.24 14.49 -4.87
N ARG A 23 5.48 13.18 -4.98
CA ARG A 23 4.80 12.35 -5.98
C ARG A 23 3.31 12.19 -5.64
N PRO A 24 2.44 12.08 -6.65
CA PRO A 24 1.03 11.81 -6.41
C PRO A 24 0.82 10.49 -5.66
N GLU A 25 -0.23 10.43 -4.84
CA GLU A 25 -0.54 9.29 -3.99
C GLU A 25 -2.01 8.87 -4.16
N VAL A 26 -2.26 7.56 -4.17
CA VAL A 26 -3.61 6.96 -4.16
C VAL A 26 -3.73 6.10 -2.92
N ALA A 27 -4.58 6.51 -1.99
CA ALA A 27 -4.80 5.81 -0.74
C ALA A 27 -5.96 4.82 -0.83
N PHE A 28 -5.76 3.63 -0.25
CA PHE A 28 -6.74 2.56 -0.18
C PHE A 28 -7.14 2.37 1.29
N ALA A 29 -8.42 2.56 1.60
CA ALA A 29 -9.00 2.36 2.93
C ALA A 29 -10.18 1.38 2.86
N GLY A 30 -10.45 0.69 3.97
CA GLY A 30 -11.57 -0.24 4.08
C GLY A 30 -11.49 -1.07 5.36
N ARG A 31 -12.55 -1.81 5.68
CA ARG A 31 -12.58 -2.69 6.85
C ARG A 31 -11.46 -3.73 6.82
N SER A 32 -11.00 -4.14 8.00
CA SER A 32 -10.13 -5.30 8.14
C SER A 32 -10.71 -6.53 7.41
N ASN A 33 -9.89 -7.24 6.63
CA ASN A 33 -10.26 -8.41 5.83
C ASN A 33 -11.29 -8.17 4.69
N VAL A 34 -11.56 -6.92 4.28
CA VAL A 34 -12.46 -6.62 3.15
C VAL A 34 -11.89 -6.99 1.76
N GLY A 35 -10.63 -7.42 1.69
CA GLY A 35 -9.95 -7.76 0.43
C GLY A 35 -9.09 -6.65 -0.17
N LYS A 36 -8.82 -5.56 0.58
CA LYS A 36 -7.95 -4.44 0.15
C LYS A 36 -6.57 -4.91 -0.37
N SER A 37 -5.89 -5.79 0.37
CA SER A 37 -4.58 -6.31 -0.05
C SER A 37 -4.67 -7.18 -1.31
N SER A 38 -5.79 -7.88 -1.52
CA SER A 38 -6.03 -8.63 -2.76
C SER A 38 -6.22 -7.69 -3.95
N LEU A 39 -7.01 -6.62 -3.79
CA LEU A 39 -7.16 -5.57 -4.80
C LEU A 39 -5.81 -4.93 -5.14
N LEU A 40 -5.03 -4.56 -4.13
CA LEU A 40 -3.69 -3.99 -4.33
C LEU A 40 -2.77 -4.93 -5.12
N ASN A 41 -2.70 -6.21 -4.76
CA ASN A 41 -1.87 -7.17 -5.50
C ASN A 41 -2.31 -7.32 -6.96
N THR A 42 -3.62 -7.28 -7.24
CA THR A 42 -4.16 -7.27 -8.61
C THR A 42 -3.76 -6.02 -9.37
N LEU A 43 -3.93 -4.82 -8.77
CA LEU A 43 -3.58 -3.56 -9.41
C LEU A 43 -2.07 -3.43 -9.66
N LEU A 44 -1.24 -3.91 -8.71
CA LEU A 44 0.22 -3.90 -8.82
C LEU A 44 0.77 -5.01 -9.72
N ASN A 45 -0.11 -5.88 -10.25
CA ASN A 45 0.25 -7.06 -11.05
C ASN A 45 1.35 -7.93 -10.39
N ARG A 46 1.35 -8.00 -9.04
CA ARG A 46 2.38 -8.64 -8.22
C ARG A 46 1.71 -9.42 -7.09
N LYS A 47 1.94 -10.73 -7.06
CA LYS A 47 1.42 -11.59 -5.97
C LYS A 47 2.23 -11.37 -4.69
N GLY A 48 1.52 -11.11 -3.59
CA GLY A 48 2.11 -11.07 -2.24
C GLY A 48 2.92 -9.81 -1.90
N LEU A 49 2.89 -8.77 -2.75
CA LEU A 49 3.57 -7.50 -2.47
C LEU A 49 2.87 -6.74 -1.34
N ALA A 50 1.54 -6.64 -1.42
CA ALA A 50 0.70 -6.23 -0.30
C ALA A 50 0.40 -7.46 0.57
N LYS A 51 0.91 -7.48 1.81
CA LYS A 51 0.73 -8.59 2.74
C LYS A 51 -0.72 -8.66 3.22
N THR A 52 -1.38 -9.79 2.97
CA THR A 52 -2.67 -10.13 3.56
C THR A 52 -2.45 -10.66 4.97
N SER A 53 -2.57 -9.82 6.01
CA SER A 53 -2.62 -10.33 7.40
C SER A 53 -4.00 -10.91 7.68
N LYS A 54 -4.07 -12.19 8.08
CA LYS A 54 -5.33 -12.83 8.51
C LYS A 54 -5.73 -12.43 9.95
N THR A 55 -4.79 -11.91 10.75
CA THR A 55 -5.04 -11.50 12.13
C THR A 55 -5.46 -10.03 12.16
N PRO A 56 -6.69 -9.70 12.60
CA PRO A 56 -7.16 -8.33 12.77
C PRO A 56 -6.32 -7.55 13.80
N GLY A 57 -6.18 -6.24 13.64
CA GLY A 57 -5.61 -5.34 14.65
C GLY A 57 -4.08 -5.19 14.69
N LYS A 58 -3.33 -5.87 13.81
CA LYS A 58 -1.85 -5.75 13.78
C LYS A 58 -1.29 -4.64 12.89
N THR A 59 -2.04 -4.14 11.92
CA THR A 59 -1.56 -3.10 11.00
C THR A 59 -1.93 -1.73 11.56
N ARG A 60 -1.01 -1.10 12.31
CA ARG A 60 -1.08 0.34 12.65
C ARG A 60 -0.32 1.22 11.65
N ALA A 61 0.45 0.59 10.77
CA ALA A 61 1.33 1.27 9.83
C ALA A 61 0.66 1.51 8.48
N VAL A 62 1.06 2.61 7.83
CA VAL A 62 0.70 2.95 6.45
C VAL A 62 1.78 2.40 5.52
N ASN A 63 1.41 1.60 4.52
CA ASN A 63 2.39 1.02 3.58
C ASN A 63 2.42 1.79 2.26
N PHE A 64 3.62 2.09 1.78
CA PHE A 64 3.84 2.80 0.52
C PHE A 64 4.43 1.87 -0.53
N PHE A 65 3.82 1.86 -1.71
CA PHE A 65 4.27 1.10 -2.88
C PHE A 65 4.57 2.07 -4.03
N ASP A 66 5.80 2.07 -4.54
CA ASP A 66 6.17 2.86 -5.72
C ASP A 66 5.72 2.11 -6.97
N VAL A 67 4.86 2.76 -7.77
CA VAL A 67 4.37 2.23 -9.03
C VAL A 67 5.01 3.01 -10.17
N ASN A 68 5.78 2.29 -11.00
CA ASN A 68 6.49 2.83 -12.15
C ASN A 68 7.45 4.01 -11.85
N GLY A 69 7.82 4.27 -10.60
CA GLY A 69 8.62 5.45 -10.24
C GLY A 69 7.84 6.77 -10.29
N LYS A 70 6.51 6.72 -10.40
CA LYS A 70 5.66 7.88 -10.76
C LYS A 70 4.60 8.20 -9.74
N ILE A 71 4.00 7.20 -9.11
CA ILE A 71 2.87 7.35 -8.18
C ILE A 71 3.03 6.38 -7.02
N TYR A 72 2.59 6.80 -5.85
CA TYR A 72 2.47 5.89 -4.71
C TYR A 72 1.08 5.30 -4.61
N PHE A 73 1.01 3.99 -4.45
CA PHE A 73 -0.15 3.35 -3.87
C PHE A 73 0.07 3.24 -2.37
N VAL A 74 -0.90 3.71 -1.60
CA VAL A 74 -0.81 3.84 -0.15
C VAL A 74 -1.86 2.94 0.49
N ASP A 75 -1.41 1.92 1.21
CA ASP A 75 -2.29 0.99 1.92
C ASP A 75 -2.50 1.48 3.34
N LEU A 76 -3.70 1.99 3.63
CA LEU A 76 -4.08 2.44 4.96
C LEU A 76 -4.45 1.24 5.84
N PRO A 77 -4.25 1.34 7.16
CA PRO A 77 -4.70 0.31 8.09
C PRO A 77 -6.21 0.13 7.99
N GLY A 78 -6.67 -1.11 8.13
CA GLY A 78 -8.10 -1.40 8.14
C GLY A 78 -8.74 -0.95 9.45
N TYR A 79 -9.94 -0.39 9.37
CA TYR A 79 -10.80 -0.13 10.53
C TYR A 79 -11.70 -1.33 10.86
#